data_AF-A0A3R7INJ9-F1
#
_entry.id   AF-A0A3R7INJ9-F1
#
_cell.length_a   1.000
_cell.length_b   1.000
_cell.length_c   1.000
_cell.angle_alpha   90.00
_cell.angle_beta   90.00
_cell.angle_gamma   90.00
#
_symmetry.space_group_name_H-M   'P 1'
#
loop_
_entity.id
_entity.type
_entity.pdbx_description
1 polymer ?
#
loop_
_entity_poly.entity_id
_entity_poly.type
_entity_poly.pdbx_seq_one_letter_code
_entity_poly.pdbx_strand_id
1 'polypeptide(L)'
;MAEAGFSLDTLDSRLRSDDTSQAAAAAWEVLHLAERFADAMAWETGVDTVQALAAAHSCGEARRYLAVPVAGRSAHLPAAEPADLARLLAYLTTDADRLLDSAARHQAAAAQQAFSALAGTWRTTP
;
A
#
# COMPACT_ATOMS: atom_id res chain seq x y z
N MET A 1 -0.23 15.47 26.50
CA MET A 1 0.83 14.62 25.94
C MET A 1 0.59 14.56 24.44
N ALA A 2 1.43 15.20 23.63
CA ALA A 2 1.30 15.15 22.17
C ALA A 2 1.72 13.75 21.72
N GLU A 3 0.77 12.94 21.27
CA GLU A 3 1.06 11.68 20.60
C GLU A 3 1.92 11.98 19.37
N ALA A 4 3.13 11.43 19.33
CA ALA A 4 4.01 11.52 18.18
C ALA A 4 3.45 10.68 17.04
N GLY A 5 2.41 11.21 16.38
CA GLY A 5 1.84 10.65 15.17
C GLY A 5 2.88 10.65 14.05
N PHE A 6 2.90 9.56 13.29
CA PHE A 6 3.76 9.40 12.12
C PHE A 6 3.36 10.41 11.03
N SER A 7 4.29 11.28 10.59
CA SER A 7 4.03 12.26 9.52
C SER A 7 3.98 11.59 8.14
N LEU A 8 3.20 12.14 7.22
CA LEU A 8 3.20 11.75 5.80
C LEU A 8 4.60 11.82 5.17
N ASP A 9 5.43 12.78 5.59
CA ASP A 9 6.83 12.88 5.13
C ASP A 9 7.66 11.65 5.53
N THR A 10 7.34 11.06 6.69
CA THR A 10 8.03 9.84 7.15
C THR A 10 7.54 8.61 6.38
N LEU A 11 6.28 8.59 5.95
CA LEU A 11 5.78 7.57 5.03
C LEU A 11 6.42 7.70 3.65
N ASP A 12 6.54 8.92 3.11
CA ASP A 12 7.24 9.17 1.84
C ASP A 12 8.70 8.69 1.91
N SER A 13 9.42 9.06 2.96
CA SER A 13 10.80 8.62 3.15
C SER A 13 10.92 7.09 3.27
N ARG A 14 9.96 6.42 3.89
CA ARG A 14 9.99 4.95 4.05
C ARG A 14 9.59 4.22 2.77
N LEU A 15 8.64 4.76 1.99
CA LEU A 15 8.29 4.24 0.67
C LEU A 15 9.49 4.21 -0.27
N ARG A 16 10.39 5.19 -0.14
CA ARG A 16 11.63 5.29 -0.92
C ARG A 16 12.82 4.54 -0.30
N SER A 17 12.62 3.81 0.79
CA SER A 17 13.68 3.02 1.42
C SER A 17 14.06 1.83 0.53
N ASP A 18 15.36 1.53 0.45
CA ASP A 18 15.85 0.31 -0.19
C ASP A 18 15.51 -0.96 0.60
N ASP A 19 15.14 -0.82 1.88
CA ASP A 19 14.62 -1.92 2.69
C ASP A 19 13.18 -2.24 2.28
N THR A 20 13.01 -3.33 1.51
CA THR A 20 11.71 -3.80 1.02
C THR A 20 10.70 -4.01 2.14
N SER A 21 11.12 -4.41 3.35
CA SER A 21 10.20 -4.63 4.46
C SER A 21 9.65 -3.31 4.99
N GLN A 22 10.50 -2.28 5.06
CA GLN A 22 10.07 -0.93 5.45
C GLN A 22 9.21 -0.26 4.38
N ALA A 23 9.58 -0.41 3.10
CA ALA A 23 8.81 0.10 1.98
C ALA A 23 7.42 -0.54 1.91
N ALA A 24 7.33 -1.87 2.08
CA ALA A 24 6.05 -2.59 2.12
C ALA A 24 5.18 -2.18 3.33
N ALA A 25 5.78 -2.00 4.50
CA ALA A 25 5.06 -1.50 5.68
C ALA A 25 4.51 -0.07 5.46
N ALA A 26 5.30 0.81 4.83
CA ALA A 26 4.85 2.16 4.50
C ALA A 26 3.75 2.18 3.45
N ALA A 27 3.85 1.35 2.40
CA ALA A 27 2.79 1.17 1.41
C ALA A 27 1.49 0.68 2.03
N TRP A 28 1.57 -0.26 2.98
CA TRP A 28 0.40 -0.75 3.71
C TRP A 28 -0.29 0.36 4.50
N GLU A 29 0.48 1.19 5.22
CA GLU A 29 -0.05 2.33 5.98
C GLU A 29 -0.64 3.41 5.07
N VAL A 30 -0.01 3.73 3.94
CA VAL A 30 -0.53 4.69 2.95
C VAL A 30 -1.87 4.24 2.39
N LEU A 31 -1.99 2.97 2.01
CA LEU A 31 -3.25 2.42 1.52
C LEU A 31 -4.33 2.42 2.62
N HIS A 32 -3.96 2.18 3.89
CA HIS A 32 -4.90 2.25 4.99
C HIS A 32 -5.42 3.68 5.22
N LEU A 33 -4.53 4.68 5.13
CA LEU A 33 -4.90 6.09 5.20
C LEU A 33 -5.79 6.50 4.02
N ALA A 34 -5.45 6.08 2.81
CA ALA A 34 -6.22 6.35 1.60
C ALA A 34 -7.63 5.73 1.67
N GLU A 35 -7.75 4.50 2.17
CA GLU A 35 -9.03 3.84 2.44
C GLU A 35 -9.90 4.66 3.38
N ARG A 36 -9.36 5.03 4.56
CA ARG A 36 -10.09 5.82 5.56
C ARG A 36 -10.49 7.20 5.04
N PHE A 37 -9.61 7.84 4.28
CA PHE A 37 -9.91 9.15 3.69
C PHE A 37 -11.00 9.04 2.63
N ALA A 38 -10.93 8.06 1.74
CA ALA A 38 -11.94 7.84 0.71
C ALA A 38 -13.31 7.49 1.31
N ASP A 39 -13.35 6.67 2.36
CA ASP A 39 -14.57 6.37 3.12
C ASP A 39 -15.17 7.62 3.77
N ALA A 40 -14.33 8.48 4.39
CA ALA A 40 -14.79 9.74 4.96
C ALA A 40 -15.34 10.70 3.89
N MET A 41 -14.64 10.85 2.76
CA MET A 41 -15.04 11.72 1.66
C MET A 41 -16.32 11.26 0.96
N ALA A 42 -16.69 9.97 1.04
CA ALA A 42 -17.90 9.44 0.43
C ALA A 42 -19.18 10.14 0.93
N TRP A 43 -19.11 10.75 2.12
CA TRP A 43 -20.21 11.46 2.79
C TRP A 43 -20.14 12.98 2.63
N GLU A 44 -19.12 13.50 1.95
CA GLU A 44 -18.94 14.94 1.74
C GLU A 44 -19.79 15.46 0.57
N THR A 45 -20.26 16.70 0.70
CA THR A 45 -21.10 17.31 -0.32
C THR A 45 -20.28 17.61 -1.58
N GLY A 46 -20.75 17.15 -2.74
CA GLY A 46 -20.09 17.36 -4.03
C GLY A 46 -19.06 16.30 -4.40
N VAL A 47 -18.91 15.25 -3.58
CA VAL A 47 -18.12 14.06 -3.92
C VAL A 47 -19.02 12.99 -4.54
N ASP A 48 -18.51 12.29 -5.56
CA ASP A 48 -19.15 11.09 -6.08
C ASP A 48 -18.96 9.94 -5.09
N THR A 49 -20.01 9.63 -4.32
CA THR A 49 -20.02 8.57 -3.31
C THR A 49 -19.64 7.20 -3.88
N VAL A 50 -20.08 6.87 -5.11
CA VAL A 50 -19.78 5.55 -5.71
C VAL A 50 -18.29 5.45 -6.01
N GLN A 51 -17.69 6.51 -6.57
CA GLN A 51 -16.26 6.55 -6.83
C GLN A 51 -15.43 6.55 -5.55
N ALA A 52 -15.87 7.27 -4.51
CA ALA A 52 -15.18 7.32 -3.22
C ALA A 52 -15.18 5.94 -2.52
N LEU A 53 -16.32 5.26 -2.46
CA LEU A 53 -16.40 3.91 -1.90
C LEU A 53 -15.62 2.87 -2.73
N ALA A 54 -15.64 2.99 -4.06
CA ALA A 54 -14.83 2.13 -4.92
C ALA A 54 -13.33 2.32 -4.65
N ALA A 55 -12.87 3.57 -4.49
CA ALA A 55 -11.48 3.88 -4.14
C ALA A 55 -11.10 3.31 -2.76
N ALA A 56 -11.98 3.45 -1.76
CA ALA A 56 -11.77 2.87 -0.44
C ALA A 56 -11.62 1.34 -0.52
N HIS A 57 -12.53 0.68 -1.24
CA HIS A 57 -12.49 -0.76 -1.44
C HIS A 57 -11.22 -1.23 -2.15
N SER A 58 -10.81 -0.57 -3.23
CA SER A 58 -9.57 -0.88 -3.95
C SER A 58 -8.33 -0.75 -3.06
N CYS A 59 -8.27 0.26 -2.20
CA CYS A 59 -7.17 0.40 -1.23
C CYS A 59 -7.14 -0.77 -0.23
N GLY A 60 -8.31 -1.18 0.27
CA GLY A 60 -8.45 -2.33 1.16
C GLY A 60 -8.01 -3.66 0.52
N GLU A 61 -8.36 -3.90 -0.74
CA GLU A 61 -7.91 -5.09 -1.49
C GLU A 61 -6.41 -5.05 -1.77
N ALA A 62 -5.87 -3.90 -2.18
CA ALA A 62 -4.44 -3.73 -2.44
C ALA A 62 -3.58 -4.07 -1.19
N ARG A 63 -4.05 -3.71 0.01
CA ARG A 63 -3.36 -4.04 1.27
C ARG A 63 -3.22 -5.53 1.54
N ARG A 64 -4.11 -6.38 1.01
CA ARG A 64 -4.05 -7.84 1.21
C ARG A 64 -2.85 -8.48 0.52
N TYR A 65 -2.28 -7.82 -0.48
CA TYR A 65 -1.09 -8.29 -1.20
C TYR A 65 0.22 -7.91 -0.49
N LEU A 66 0.16 -7.04 0.52
CA LEU A 66 1.31 -6.63 1.31
C LEU A 66 1.39 -7.42 2.62
N ALA A 67 2.61 -7.67 3.09
CA ALA A 67 2.82 -8.24 4.41
C ALA A 67 2.25 -7.29 5.47
N VAL A 68 1.45 -7.83 6.39
CA VAL A 68 0.92 -7.04 7.52
C VAL A 68 2.12 -6.57 8.37
N PRO A 69 2.29 -5.26 8.57
CA PRO A 69 3.40 -4.76 9.36
C PRO A 69 3.31 -5.22 10.82
N VAL A 70 4.41 -5.76 11.35
CA VAL A 70 4.50 -6.30 12.73
C VAL A 70 4.49 -5.18 13.79
N ALA A 71 4.78 -3.94 13.39
CA ALA A 71 4.79 -2.77 14.28
C ALA A 71 3.49 -1.96 14.13
N GLY A 72 2.58 -2.10 15.09
CA GLY A 72 1.27 -1.45 15.15
C GLY A 72 1.31 0.04 15.50
N ARG A 73 1.89 0.88 14.65
CA ARG A 73 1.79 2.33 14.80
C ARG A 73 1.10 2.92 13.58
N SER A 74 -0.23 3.03 13.66
CA SER A 74 -1.05 3.65 12.62
C SER A 74 -0.58 5.07 12.37
N ALA A 75 -0.31 5.38 11.11
CA ALA A 75 -0.17 6.78 10.71
C ALA A 75 -1.50 7.51 10.92
N HIS A 76 -1.43 8.81 11.23
CA HIS A 76 -2.62 9.64 11.37
C HIS A 76 -2.71 10.57 10.17
N LEU A 77 -3.93 10.82 9.69
CA LEU A 77 -4.15 11.89 8.72
C LEU A 77 -3.79 13.23 9.39
N PRO A 78 -2.93 14.06 8.78
CA PRO A 78 -2.66 15.39 9.29
C PRO A 78 -3.93 16.25 9.22
N ALA A 79 -4.03 17.24 10.10
CA ALA A 79 -5.05 18.28 10.01
C ALA A 79 -4.68 19.21 8.85
N ALA A 80 -5.17 18.89 7.66
CA ALA A 80 -5.01 19.65 6.42
C ALA A 80 -6.35 19.77 5.71
N GLU A 81 -6.44 20.70 4.76
CA GLU A 81 -7.61 20.81 3.89
C GLU A 81 -7.79 19.51 3.08
N PRO A 82 -9.03 19.03 2.88
CA PRO A 82 -9.29 17.75 2.22
C PRO A 82 -8.65 17.64 0.82
N ALA A 83 -8.59 18.75 0.07
CA ALA A 83 -7.99 18.80 -1.26
C ALA A 83 -6.46 18.58 -1.23
N ASP A 84 -5.77 19.13 -0.24
CA ASP A 84 -4.33 18.96 -0.07
C ASP A 84 -4.01 17.53 0.38
N LEU A 85 -4.83 17.01 1.29
CA LEU A 85 -4.74 15.63 1.74
C LEU A 85 -4.98 14.63 0.60
N ALA A 86 -5.98 14.89 -0.25
CA ALA A 86 -6.25 14.08 -1.43
C ALA A 86 -5.06 14.07 -2.41
N ARG A 87 -4.43 15.23 -2.67
CA ARG A 87 -3.23 15.32 -3.52
C ARG A 87 -2.05 14.54 -2.94
N LEU A 88 -1.79 14.70 -1.65
CA LEU A 88 -0.72 13.98 -0.95
C LEU A 88 -0.94 12.47 -0.97
N LEU A 89 -2.15 12.01 -0.65
CA LEU A 89 -2.48 10.59 -0.68
C LEU A 89 -2.40 10.02 -2.10
N ALA A 90 -2.89 10.73 -3.12
CA ALA A 90 -2.76 10.31 -4.52
C ALA A 90 -1.30 10.16 -4.97
N TYR A 91 -0.43 11.07 -4.52
CA TYR A 91 1.00 10.97 -4.76
C TYR A 91 1.59 9.71 -4.11
N LEU A 92 1.31 9.49 -2.82
CA LEU A 92 1.84 8.36 -2.07
C LEU A 92 1.28 7.01 -2.53
N THR A 93 0.00 6.95 -2.94
CA THR A 93 -0.60 5.72 -3.48
C THR A 93 -0.02 5.36 -4.84
N THR A 94 0.40 6.34 -5.65
CA THR A 94 1.12 6.09 -6.91
C THR A 94 2.47 5.41 -6.65
N ASP A 95 3.21 5.84 -5.63
CA ASP A 95 4.48 5.21 -5.25
C ASP A 95 4.25 3.84 -4.59
N ALA A 96 3.19 3.65 -3.81
CA ALA A 96 2.79 2.36 -3.28
C ALA A 96 2.38 1.36 -4.39
N ASP A 97 1.70 1.81 -5.45
CA ASP A 97 1.30 0.98 -6.60
C ASP A 97 2.53 0.43 -7.35
N ARG A 98 3.57 1.27 -7.53
CA ARG A 98 4.85 0.81 -8.10
C ARG A 98 5.49 -0.31 -7.27
N LEU A 99 5.41 -0.21 -5.94
CA LEU A 99 5.91 -1.25 -5.05
C LEU A 99 5.09 -2.55 -5.16
N LEU A 100 3.76 -2.45 -5.23
CA LEU A 100 2.87 -3.60 -5.45
C LEU A 100 3.18 -4.31 -6.78
N ASP A 101 3.31 -3.55 -7.86
CA ASP A 101 3.65 -4.06 -9.19
C ASP A 101 5.04 -4.71 -9.21
N SER A 102 6.02 -4.12 -8.51
CA SER A 102 7.33 -4.74 -8.33
C SER A 102 7.25 -6.04 -7.51
N ALA A 103 6.48 -6.07 -6.43
CA ALA A 103 6.32 -7.24 -5.57
C ALA A 103 5.60 -8.38 -6.30
N ALA A 104 4.56 -8.06 -7.07
CA ALA A 104 3.83 -9.01 -7.90
C ALA A 104 4.75 -9.66 -8.95
N ARG A 105 5.61 -8.87 -9.61
CA ARG A 105 6.62 -9.41 -10.54
C ARG A 105 7.61 -10.36 -9.85
N HIS A 106 8.10 -10.00 -8.67
CA HIS A 106 9.04 -10.86 -7.92
C HIS A 106 8.39 -12.18 -7.50
N GLN A 107 7.14 -12.15 -7.02
CA GLN A 107 6.39 -13.36 -6.68
C GLN A 107 6.16 -14.25 -7.90
N ALA A 108 5.80 -13.66 -9.04
CA ALA A 108 5.63 -14.40 -10.30
C ALA A 108 6.95 -15.05 -10.76
N ALA A 109 8.07 -14.34 -10.67
CA ALA A 109 9.38 -14.88 -11.01
C ALA A 109 9.80 -16.04 -10.08
N ALA A 110 9.58 -15.91 -8.77
CA ALA A 110 9.86 -16.97 -7.80
C ALA A 110 9.00 -18.21 -8.04
N ALA A 111 7.70 -18.04 -8.34
CA ALA A 111 6.81 -19.13 -8.70
C ALA A 111 7.26 -19.85 -9.97
N GLN A 112 7.68 -19.10 -11.00
CA GLN A 112 8.20 -19.68 -12.24
C GLN A 112 9.50 -20.47 -12.01
N GLN A 113 10.40 -19.98 -11.15
CA GLN A 113 11.62 -20.69 -10.77
C GLN A 113 11.31 -21.99 -10.00
N ALA A 114 10.39 -21.94 -9.03
CA ALA A 114 9.95 -23.11 -8.30
C ALA A 114 9.33 -24.16 -9.23
N PHE A 115 8.48 -23.73 -10.16
CA PHE A 115 7.88 -24.61 -11.17
C PHE A 115 8.94 -25.21 -12.09
N SER A 116 9.92 -24.42 -12.53
CA SER A 116 11.01 -24.90 -13.38
C SER A 116 11.93 -25.89 -12.65
N ALA A 117 12.21 -25.66 -11.36
CA ALA A 117 12.97 -26.57 -10.52
C ALA A 117 12.23 -27.91 -10.34
N LEU A 118 10.93 -27.87 -10.06
CA LEU A 118 10.09 -29.07 -10.01
C LEU A 118 10.09 -29.80 -11.36
N ALA A 119 9.91 -29.11 -12.48
CA ALA A 119 9.95 -29.72 -13.81
C ALA A 119 11.33 -30.31 -14.17
N GLY A 120 12.41 -29.74 -13.65
CA GLY A 120 13.77 -30.27 -13.77
C GLY A 120 13.98 -31.55 -12.96
N THR A 121 13.42 -31.63 -11.75
CA THR A 121 13.56 -32.82 -10.88
C THR A 121 12.95 -34.09 -11.47
N TRP A 122 11.88 -34.00 -12.26
CA TRP A 122 11.27 -35.16 -12.93
C TRP A 122 12.01 -35.61 -14.19
N ARG A 123 12.90 -34.76 -14.74
CA ARG A 123 13.68 -35.07 -15.94
C ARG A 123 14.97 -35.84 -15.65
N THR A 124 15.32 -36.01 -14.37
CA THR A 124 16.56 -36.66 -13.90
C THR A 124 16.35 -38.02 -13.25
N THR A 125 15.11 -38.51 -13.15
CA THR A 125 14.83 -39.89 -12.72
C THR A 125 14.79 -40.82 -13.95
N PRO A 126 15.75 -41.77 -14.09
CA PRO A 126 15.77 -42.75 -15.17
C PRO A 126 14.64 -43.79 -15.07
#